data_AF-A0AA96I3U6-F1
#
_entry.id   AF-A0AA96I3U6-F1
#
_cell.length_a   1.000
_cell.length_b   1.000
_cell.length_c   1.000
_cell.angle_alpha   90.00
_cell.angle_beta   90.00
_cell.angle_gamma   90.00
#
_symmetry.space_group_name_H-M   'P 1'
#
loop_
_entity.id
_entity.type
_entity.pdbx_description
1 polymer ?
#
loop_
_entity_poly.entity_id
_entity_poly.type
_entity_poly.pdbx_seq_one_letter_code
_entity_poly.pdbx_strand_id
1 'polypeptide(L)'
;MPLLDSFRVDHTIMPAPAVRVAKVMQTPKGDAITVFDLRFCKPNEKMLSEKGIHTLEHLFAGFIRNHLNSPTVEIIDVSPMGCRTGFYMSLIGTPKEEEVATAWKKSMEDVLKVEKQSDIPELNIFQCGTCAMHSLPEAKDIARDILASNIGVMSNEKLFLSQEKLESLGN
;
A
#
# COMPACT_ATOMS: atom_id res chain seq x y z
N MET A 1 8.96 -2.54 23.57
CA MET A 1 9.30 -2.29 22.16
C MET A 1 8.92 -0.84 21.89
N PRO A 2 9.79 0.00 21.30
CA PRO A 2 9.44 1.40 21.08
C PRO A 2 8.23 1.51 20.13
N LEU A 3 7.27 2.37 20.48
CA LEU A 3 6.20 2.74 19.56
C LEU A 3 6.84 3.46 18.37
N LEU A 4 6.69 2.92 17.16
CA LEU A 4 7.14 3.64 15.97
C LEU A 4 6.14 4.76 15.70
N ASP A 5 6.62 5.96 15.38
CA ASP A 5 5.77 7.13 15.11
C ASP A 5 4.70 6.85 14.05
N SER A 6 5.00 5.94 13.11
CA SER A 6 4.06 5.48 12.07
C SER A 6 2.81 4.78 12.61
N PHE A 7 2.83 4.28 13.84
CA PHE A 7 1.73 3.56 14.50
C PHE A 7 0.91 4.44 15.45
N ARG A 8 1.26 5.73 15.62
CA ARG A 8 0.48 6.65 16.46
C ARG A 8 -0.74 7.23 15.72
N VAL A 9 -1.54 6.33 15.14
CA VAL A 9 -2.76 6.68 14.40
C VAL A 9 -3.94 5.79 14.79
N ASP A 10 -5.12 6.39 14.88
CA ASP A 10 -6.38 5.75 15.25
C ASP A 10 -6.99 5.04 14.04
N HIS A 11 -6.90 3.72 14.05
CA HIS A 11 -7.44 2.87 12.99
C HIS A 11 -8.97 2.77 13.03
N THR A 12 -9.63 3.16 14.12
CA THR A 12 -11.11 3.09 14.25
C THR A 12 -11.82 4.15 13.41
N ILE A 13 -11.13 5.25 13.08
CA ILE A 13 -11.64 6.36 12.26
C ILE A 13 -10.89 6.50 10.93
N MET A 14 -9.99 5.56 10.61
CA MET A 14 -9.19 5.60 9.39
C MET A 14 -10.06 5.31 8.15
N PRO A 15 -10.15 6.25 7.19
CA PRO A 15 -10.90 6.02 5.96
C PRO A 15 -10.14 5.10 5.01
N ALA A 16 -10.88 4.39 4.15
CA ALA A 16 -10.33 3.60 3.07
C ALA A 16 -11.32 3.57 1.89
N PRO A 17 -10.84 3.53 0.63
CA PRO A 17 -9.43 3.52 0.25
C PRO A 17 -8.77 4.89 0.33
N ALA A 18 -7.55 4.96 0.84
CA ALA A 18 -6.84 6.24 0.99
C ALA A 18 -5.31 6.09 1.07
N VAL A 19 -4.61 7.19 0.78
CA VAL A 19 -3.15 7.32 0.88
C VAL A 19 -2.78 8.16 2.10
N ARG A 20 -1.70 7.79 2.78
CA ARG A 20 -1.14 8.55 3.90
C ARG A 20 0.38 8.45 3.91
N VAL A 21 1.07 9.54 4.21
CA VAL A 21 2.49 9.46 4.59
C VAL A 21 2.59 8.79 5.97
N ALA A 22 3.03 7.55 5.99
CA ALA A 22 3.20 6.77 7.21
C ALA A 22 4.47 7.16 7.97
N LYS A 23 5.53 7.48 7.23
CA LYS A 23 6.83 7.87 7.80
C LYS A 23 7.63 8.67 6.77
N VAL A 24 8.39 9.66 7.26
CA VAL A 24 9.46 10.30 6.49
C VAL A 24 10.77 10.07 7.24
N MET A 25 11.83 9.75 6.50
CA MET A 25 13.18 9.57 7.00
C MET A 25 14.16 10.33 6.11
N GLN A 26 15.36 10.59 6.62
CA GLN A 26 16.46 11.11 5.81
C GLN A 26 17.63 10.14 5.85
N THR A 27 18.32 9.98 4.73
CA THR A 27 19.61 9.29 4.69
C THR A 27 20.67 10.13 5.41
N PRO A 28 21.81 9.55 5.83
CA PRO A 28 22.91 10.33 6.43
C PRO A 28 23.45 11.46 5.54
N LYS A 29 23.16 11.43 4.23
CA LYS A 29 23.58 12.46 3.26
C LYS A 29 22.44 13.42 2.87
N GLY A 30 21.26 13.28 3.45
CA GLY A 30 20.15 14.22 3.31
C GLY A 30 19.07 13.84 2.29
N ASP A 31 19.14 12.68 1.65
CA ASP A 31 18.07 12.23 0.75
C ASP A 31 16.82 11.84 1.55
N ALA A 32 15.65 12.23 1.07
CA ALA A 32 14.39 11.87 1.73
C ALA A 32 13.94 10.46 1.33
N ILE A 33 13.48 9.69 2.32
CA ILE A 33 12.77 8.43 2.13
C ILE A 33 11.37 8.59 2.69
N THR A 34 10.35 8.32 1.88
CA THR A 34 8.95 8.38 2.29
C THR A 34 8.35 6.98 2.25
N VAL A 35 7.65 6.62 3.33
CA VAL A 35 6.85 5.39 3.40
C VAL A 35 5.38 5.80 3.36
N PHE A 36 4.64 5.30 2.37
CA PHE A 36 3.21 5.49 2.22
C PHE A 36 2.45 4.28 2.74
N ASP A 37 1.37 4.56 3.46
CA ASP A 37 0.28 3.64 3.77
C ASP A 37 -0.75 3.76 2.65
N LEU A 38 -0.83 2.71 1.82
CA LEU A 38 -1.83 2.55 0.78
C LEU A 38 -2.94 1.67 1.35
N ARG A 39 -3.95 2.30 1.93
CA ARG A 39 -5.01 1.59 2.66
C ARG A 39 -6.12 1.18 1.70
N PHE A 40 -6.27 -0.12 1.46
CA PHE A 40 -7.28 -0.67 0.55
C PHE A 40 -8.61 -0.89 1.28
N CYS A 41 -8.56 -1.37 2.52
CA CYS A 41 -9.71 -1.77 3.30
C CYS A 41 -9.79 -0.98 4.61
N LYS A 42 -11.02 -0.71 5.07
CA LYS A 42 -11.24 -0.09 6.36
C LYS A 42 -10.75 -1.03 7.48
N PRO A 43 -9.88 -0.56 8.39
CA PRO A 43 -9.32 -1.43 9.42
C PRO A 43 -10.38 -2.11 10.28
N ASN A 44 -10.16 -3.39 10.62
CA ASN A 44 -11.05 -4.22 11.43
C ASN A 44 -12.46 -4.50 10.86
N GLU A 45 -12.74 -4.08 9.62
CA GLU A 45 -14.04 -4.31 8.97
C GLU A 45 -13.93 -5.20 7.72
N LYS A 46 -12.86 -5.04 6.94
CA LYS A 46 -12.62 -5.84 5.71
C LYS A 46 -11.15 -6.21 5.61
N MET A 47 -10.87 -7.37 5.03
CA MET A 47 -9.52 -7.78 4.64
C MET A 47 -9.51 -8.28 3.20
N LEU A 48 -8.37 -8.17 2.54
CA LEU A 48 -8.09 -8.76 1.24
C LEU A 48 -7.82 -10.27 1.42
N SER A 49 -8.21 -11.08 0.42
CA SER A 49 -7.88 -12.51 0.42
C SER A 49 -6.36 -12.71 0.25
N GLU A 50 -5.81 -13.81 0.78
CA GLU A 50 -4.37 -14.11 0.66
C GLU A 50 -3.92 -14.31 -0.79
N LYS A 51 -4.69 -15.02 -1.60
CA LYS A 51 -4.33 -15.27 -3.00
C LYS A 51 -4.45 -14.00 -3.83
N GLY A 52 -5.52 -13.22 -3.61
CA GLY A 52 -5.73 -11.93 -4.26
C GLY A 52 -4.63 -10.92 -3.94
N ILE A 53 -4.30 -10.72 -2.66
CA ILE A 53 -3.27 -9.74 -2.26
C ILE A 53 -1.87 -10.15 -2.72
N HIS A 54 -1.52 -11.44 -2.68
CA HIS A 54 -0.22 -11.93 -3.16
C HIS A 54 -0.09 -11.84 -4.69
N THR A 55 -1.17 -12.14 -5.42
CA THR A 55 -1.19 -11.90 -6.87
C THR A 55 -1.09 -10.42 -7.20
N LEU A 56 -1.77 -9.60 -6.41
CA LEU A 56 -1.71 -8.15 -6.56
C LEU A 56 -0.31 -7.62 -6.26
N GLU A 57 0.42 -8.15 -5.28
CA GLU A 57 1.82 -7.77 -4.99
C GLU A 57 2.72 -7.88 -6.24
N HIS A 58 2.70 -9.05 -6.92
CA HIS A 58 3.48 -9.30 -8.14
C HIS A 58 3.17 -8.31 -9.28
N LEU A 59 1.90 -7.91 -9.41
CA LEU A 59 1.46 -6.99 -10.47
C LEU A 59 1.68 -5.52 -10.09
N PHE A 60 1.26 -5.17 -8.86
CA PHE A 60 1.18 -3.80 -8.39
C PHE A 60 2.57 -3.18 -8.27
N ALA A 61 3.54 -3.94 -7.77
CA ALA A 61 4.93 -3.51 -7.67
C ALA A 61 5.49 -3.05 -9.02
N GLY A 62 5.18 -3.76 -10.11
CA GLY A 62 5.60 -3.38 -11.46
C GLY A 62 4.82 -2.17 -11.99
N PHE A 63 3.49 -2.20 -11.92
CA PHE A 63 2.66 -1.15 -12.52
C PHE A 63 2.83 0.20 -11.82
N ILE A 64 2.93 0.26 -10.50
CA ILE A 64 3.07 1.55 -9.81
C ILE A 64 4.41 2.23 -10.12
N ARG A 65 5.46 1.46 -10.37
CA ARG A 65 6.74 1.99 -10.86
C ARG A 65 6.58 2.70 -12.20
N ASN A 66 5.79 2.16 -13.12
CA ASN A 66 5.53 2.79 -14.43
C ASN A 66 4.81 4.14 -14.30
N HIS A 67 4.04 4.34 -13.22
CA HIS A 67 3.21 5.53 -13.04
C HIS A 67 3.74 6.55 -12.04
N LEU A 68 4.70 6.16 -11.18
CA LEU A 68 5.22 7.01 -10.10
C LEU A 68 6.73 7.23 -10.14
N ASN A 69 7.53 6.32 -10.71
CA ASN A 69 8.96 6.57 -10.83
C ASN A 69 9.23 7.76 -11.75
N SER A 70 10.19 8.59 -11.36
CA SER A 70 10.62 9.79 -12.08
C SER A 70 12.06 10.14 -11.69
N PRO A 71 12.70 11.16 -12.30
CA PRO A 71 14.05 11.58 -11.89
C PRO A 71 14.19 11.98 -10.41
N THR A 72 13.08 12.25 -9.71
CA THR A 72 13.06 12.66 -8.31
C THR A 72 12.32 11.69 -7.39
N VAL A 73 11.80 10.58 -7.94
CA VAL A 73 11.05 9.56 -7.19
C VAL A 73 11.47 8.17 -7.64
N GLU A 74 11.94 7.36 -6.71
CA GLU A 74 12.33 5.97 -6.99
C GLU A 74 11.77 5.03 -5.93
N ILE A 75 10.86 4.15 -6.35
CA ILE A 75 10.26 3.15 -5.45
C ILE A 75 11.30 2.10 -5.06
N ILE A 76 11.49 1.94 -3.75
CA ILE A 76 12.33 0.91 -3.14
C ILE A 76 11.53 -0.40 -3.09
N ASP A 77 10.37 -0.38 -2.44
CA ASP A 77 9.57 -1.59 -2.17
C ASP A 77 8.07 -1.30 -2.09
N VAL A 78 7.23 -2.30 -2.42
CA VAL A 78 5.78 -2.31 -2.27
C VAL A 78 5.36 -3.66 -1.69
N SER A 79 5.08 -3.70 -0.38
CA SER A 79 4.82 -4.93 0.34
C SER A 79 3.43 -4.95 0.98
N PRO A 80 2.74 -6.10 1.01
CA PRO A 80 1.44 -6.24 1.66
C PRO A 80 1.58 -6.07 3.18
N MET A 81 0.60 -5.42 3.79
CA MET A 81 0.51 -5.38 5.25
C MET A 81 0.08 -6.74 5.78
N GLY A 82 0.66 -7.18 6.90
CA GLY A 82 0.30 -8.46 7.53
C GLY A 82 -1.17 -8.58 7.95
N CYS A 83 -1.83 -7.45 8.24
CA CYS A 83 -3.28 -7.41 8.51
C CYS A 83 -4.16 -7.52 7.25
N ARG A 84 -3.56 -7.60 6.05
CA ARG A 84 -4.22 -7.71 4.73
C ARG A 84 -5.23 -6.60 4.45
N THR A 85 -4.99 -5.38 4.95
CA THR A 85 -5.88 -4.22 4.69
C THR A 85 -5.27 -3.19 3.74
N GLY A 86 -4.03 -3.39 3.30
CA GLY A 86 -3.35 -2.47 2.41
C GLY A 86 -1.91 -2.89 2.13
N PHE A 87 -1.14 -1.95 1.58
CA PHE A 87 0.28 -2.10 1.28
C PHE A 87 1.06 -0.95 1.91
N TYR A 88 2.29 -1.22 2.31
CA TYR A 88 3.28 -0.18 2.50
C TYR A 88 4.10 -0.03 1.23
N MET A 89 4.33 1.22 0.81
CA MET A 89 5.25 1.55 -0.27
C MET A 89 6.34 2.46 0.25
N SER A 90 7.60 2.04 0.12
CA SER A 90 8.76 2.87 0.46
C SER A 90 9.42 3.39 -0.82
N LEU A 91 9.84 4.65 -0.81
CA LEU A 91 10.47 5.29 -1.95
C LEU A 91 11.49 6.35 -1.53
N ILE A 92 12.43 6.65 -2.42
CA ILE A 92 13.27 7.84 -2.38
C ILE A 92 12.48 8.98 -2.99
N GLY A 93 12.48 10.15 -2.33
CA GLY A 93 11.73 11.33 -2.72
C GLY A 93 10.51 11.62 -1.83
N THR A 94 9.80 12.68 -2.16
CA THR A 94 8.62 13.18 -1.40
C THR A 94 7.47 13.57 -2.35
N PRO A 95 6.95 12.64 -3.18
CA PRO A 95 5.77 12.91 -3.99
C PRO A 95 4.58 13.21 -3.08
N LYS A 96 3.63 13.98 -3.59
CA LYS A 96 2.38 14.27 -2.87
C LYS A 96 1.49 13.04 -2.84
N GLU A 97 0.68 12.91 -1.79
CA GLU A 97 -0.27 11.80 -1.63
C GLU A 97 -1.23 11.68 -2.83
N GLU A 98 -1.63 12.79 -3.46
CA GLU A 98 -2.50 12.78 -4.65
C GLU A 98 -1.80 12.20 -5.89
N GLU A 99 -0.50 12.41 -6.04
CA GLU A 99 0.30 11.82 -7.12
C GLU A 99 0.39 10.31 -6.94
N VAL A 100 0.63 9.87 -5.69
CA VAL A 100 0.62 8.46 -5.30
C VAL A 100 -0.75 7.83 -5.52
N ALA A 101 -1.83 8.50 -5.13
CA ALA A 101 -3.20 8.03 -5.35
C ALA A 101 -3.52 7.88 -6.84
N THR A 102 -3.06 8.83 -7.66
CA THR A 102 -3.23 8.78 -9.13
C THR A 102 -2.46 7.60 -9.74
N ALA A 103 -1.21 7.39 -9.33
CA ALA A 103 -0.40 6.26 -9.78
C ALA A 103 -0.98 4.91 -9.33
N TRP A 104 -1.47 4.83 -8.10
CA TRP A 104 -2.16 3.66 -7.57
C TRP A 104 -3.41 3.35 -8.40
N LYS A 105 -4.27 4.34 -8.68
CA LYS A 105 -5.45 4.17 -9.53
C LYS A 105 -5.11 3.60 -10.91
N LYS A 106 -4.13 4.20 -11.61
CA LYS A 106 -3.67 3.71 -12.92
C LYS A 106 -3.14 2.28 -12.87
N SER A 107 -2.45 1.93 -11.77
CA SER A 107 -1.97 0.56 -11.56
C SER A 107 -3.11 -0.44 -11.44
N MET A 108 -4.22 -0.06 -10.78
CA MET A 108 -5.41 -0.92 -10.72
C MET A 108 -6.06 -1.09 -12.10
N GLU A 109 -6.06 -0.05 -12.94
CA GLU A 109 -6.52 -0.14 -14.34
C GLU A 109 -5.65 -1.13 -15.15
N ASP A 110 -4.33 -1.15 -14.93
CA ASP A 110 -3.43 -2.09 -15.58
C ASP A 110 -3.61 -3.53 -15.08
N VAL A 111 -3.87 -3.74 -13.79
CA VAL A 111 -4.23 -5.07 -13.25
C VAL A 111 -5.44 -5.67 -13.97
N LEU A 112 -6.45 -4.85 -14.32
CA LEU A 112 -7.62 -5.33 -15.05
C LEU A 112 -7.29 -5.80 -16.48
N LYS A 113 -6.23 -5.26 -17.09
CA LYS A 113 -5.78 -5.59 -18.45
C LYS A 113 -4.99 -6.90 -18.53
N VAL A 114 -4.49 -7.43 -17.41
CA VAL A 114 -3.76 -8.72 -17.38
C VAL A 114 -4.71 -9.85 -17.79
N GLU A 115 -4.49 -10.52 -18.92
CA GLU A 115 -5.46 -11.48 -19.45
C GLU A 115 -5.40 -12.82 -18.74
N LYS A 116 -4.19 -13.35 -18.51
CA LYS A 116 -3.99 -14.71 -18.01
C LYS A 116 -3.04 -14.74 -16.82
N GLN A 117 -3.18 -15.76 -15.98
CA GLN A 117 -2.29 -15.98 -14.84
C GLN A 117 -0.83 -16.19 -15.27
N SER A 118 -0.60 -16.71 -16.48
CA SER A 118 0.73 -16.85 -17.08
C SER A 118 1.42 -15.52 -17.41
N ASP A 119 0.66 -14.42 -17.47
CA ASP A 119 1.19 -13.10 -17.78
C ASP A 119 1.69 -12.38 -16.52
N ILE A 120 1.48 -12.99 -15.34
CA ILE A 120 1.92 -12.45 -14.06
C ILE A 120 3.44 -12.67 -13.94
N PRO A 121 4.23 -11.59 -13.73
CA PRO A 121 5.66 -11.71 -13.55
C PRO A 121 6.00 -12.64 -12.39
N GLU A 122 7.03 -13.47 -12.56
CA GLU A 122 7.64 -14.25 -11.46
C GLU A 122 6.72 -15.31 -10.83
N LEU A 123 5.54 -15.57 -11.39
CA LEU A 123 4.63 -16.61 -10.94
C LEU A 123 5.10 -17.99 -11.42
N ASN A 124 6.15 -18.50 -10.77
CA ASN A 124 6.68 -19.85 -10.98
C ASN A 124 7.45 -20.33 -9.74
N ILE A 125 7.78 -21.62 -9.70
CA ILE A 125 8.43 -22.27 -8.54
C ILE A 125 9.84 -21.74 -8.22
N PHE A 126 10.49 -21.05 -9.15
CA PHE A 126 11.86 -20.58 -8.98
C PHE A 126 11.93 -19.15 -8.42
N GLN A 127 10.86 -18.36 -8.62
CA GLN A 127 10.86 -16.93 -8.32
C GLN A 127 9.80 -16.52 -7.29
N CYS A 128 8.78 -17.35 -7.05
CA CYS A 128 7.76 -17.08 -6.03
C CYS A 128 7.85 -18.11 -4.90
N GLY A 129 8.00 -17.62 -3.66
CA GLY A 129 8.12 -18.47 -2.47
C GLY A 129 6.91 -19.37 -2.21
N THR A 130 5.71 -18.97 -2.68
CA THR A 130 4.49 -19.80 -2.63
C THR A 130 3.69 -19.65 -3.93
N CYS A 131 4.24 -20.10 -5.06
CA CYS A 131 3.62 -19.89 -6.39
C CYS A 131 2.23 -20.54 -6.57
N ALA A 132 1.80 -21.42 -5.66
CA ALA A 132 0.45 -22.01 -5.66
C ALA A 132 -0.62 -21.07 -5.04
N MET A 133 -0.22 -20.05 -4.27
CA MET A 133 -1.12 -19.15 -3.56
C MET A 133 -1.44 -17.90 -4.40
N HIS A 134 -1.95 -18.11 -5.62
CA HIS A 134 -2.34 -17.03 -6.53
C HIS A 134 -3.79 -17.15 -7.01
N SER A 135 -4.38 -16.01 -7.34
CA SER A 135 -5.72 -15.87 -7.90
C SER A 135 -5.83 -14.54 -8.63
N LEU A 136 -5.64 -14.57 -9.96
CA LEU A 136 -5.87 -13.41 -10.83
C LEU A 136 -7.30 -12.86 -10.73
N PRO A 137 -8.37 -13.69 -10.67
CA PRO A 137 -9.72 -13.19 -10.47
C PRO A 137 -9.88 -12.35 -9.20
N GLU A 138 -9.36 -12.83 -8.07
CA GLU A 138 -9.42 -12.10 -6.80
C GLU A 138 -8.61 -10.79 -6.85
N ALA A 139 -7.42 -10.79 -7.47
CA ALA A 139 -6.65 -9.56 -7.65
C ALA A 139 -7.41 -8.52 -8.50
N LYS A 140 -8.12 -8.97 -9.53
CA LYS A 140 -8.98 -8.10 -10.35
C LYS A 140 -10.18 -7.59 -9.57
N ASP A 141 -10.78 -8.39 -8.69
CA ASP A 141 -11.86 -7.93 -7.82
C ASP A 141 -11.38 -6.84 -6.86
N ILE A 142 -10.19 -7.01 -6.28
CA ILE A 142 -9.56 -5.96 -5.45
C ILE A 142 -9.36 -4.68 -6.28
N ALA A 143 -8.83 -4.79 -7.50
CA ALA A 143 -8.63 -3.64 -8.37
C ALA A 143 -9.95 -2.94 -8.74
N ARG A 144 -11.02 -3.71 -9.03
CA ARG A 144 -12.36 -3.16 -9.29
C ARG A 144 -12.93 -2.41 -8.09
N ASP A 145 -12.79 -2.96 -6.89
CA ASP A 145 -13.26 -2.34 -5.65
C ASP A 145 -12.60 -0.97 -5.43
N ILE A 146 -11.29 -0.88 -5.68
CA ILE A 146 -10.56 0.38 -5.60
C ILE A 146 -11.04 1.37 -6.66
N LEU A 147 -11.19 0.94 -7.91
CA LEU A 147 -11.65 1.80 -9.01
C LEU A 147 -13.10 2.27 -8.88
N ALA A 148 -13.94 1.50 -8.19
CA ALA A 148 -15.32 1.87 -7.86
C ALA A 148 -15.41 2.92 -6.74
N SER A 149 -14.29 3.20 -6.07
CA SER A 149 -14.20 4.12 -4.93
C SER A 149 -13.34 5.33 -5.27
N ASN A 150 -13.54 6.45 -4.55
CA ASN A 150 -12.59 7.55 -4.61
C ASN A 150 -11.41 7.27 -3.65
N ILE A 151 -10.18 7.34 -4.14
CA ILE A 151 -8.98 7.20 -3.30
C ILE A 151 -8.75 8.53 -2.58
N GLY A 152 -8.96 8.55 -1.27
CA GLY A 152 -8.77 9.75 -0.44
C GLY A 152 -7.31 9.98 -0.02
N VAL A 153 -7.08 11.13 0.62
CA VAL A 153 -5.83 11.43 1.34
C VAL A 153 -6.15 11.53 2.83
N MET A 154 -5.38 10.83 3.66
CA MET A 154 -5.57 10.84 5.12
C MET A 154 -4.72 11.93 5.77
N SER A 155 -5.26 12.54 6.82
CA SER A 155 -4.50 13.47 7.68
C SER A 155 -3.97 12.74 8.91
N ASN A 156 -2.65 12.75 9.11
CA ASN A 156 -2.03 12.22 10.33
C ASN A 156 -2.51 12.96 11.59
N GLU A 157 -2.78 14.26 11.51
CA GLU A 157 -3.31 15.06 12.62
C GLU A 157 -4.71 14.58 13.03
N LYS A 158 -5.61 14.38 12.07
CA LYS A 158 -6.97 13.90 12.35
C LYS A 158 -7.01 12.47 12.90
N LEU A 159 -6.04 11.65 12.53
CA LEU A 159 -5.91 10.28 13.00
C LEU A 159 -5.05 10.19 14.27
N PHE A 160 -4.49 11.28 14.78
CA PHE A 160 -3.51 11.22 15.85
C PHE A 160 -4.08 10.67 17.15
N LEU A 161 -3.40 9.67 17.74
CA LEU A 161 -3.72 9.19 19.08
C LEU A 161 -3.05 10.08 20.13
N SER A 162 -3.87 10.70 20.99
CA SER A 162 -3.38 11.50 22.11
C SER A 162 -2.53 10.65 23.08
N GLN A 163 -1.66 11.31 23.85
CA GLN A 163 -0.84 10.61 24.84
C GLN A 163 -1.72 9.92 25.90
N GLU A 164 -2.76 10.60 26.38
CA GLU A 164 -3.77 10.03 27.27
C GLU A 164 -4.41 8.76 26.70
N LYS A 165 -4.75 8.77 25.39
CA LYS A 165 -5.30 7.59 24.74
C LYS A 165 -4.29 6.45 24.70
N LEU A 166 -3.01 6.73 24.40
CA LEU A 166 -1.95 5.71 24.41
C LEU A 166 -1.74 5.11 25.80
N GLU A 167 -1.73 5.93 26.85
CA GLU A 167 -1.61 5.50 28.26
C GLU A 167 -2.80 4.61 28.66
N SER A 168 -4.02 4.98 28.23
CA SER A 168 -5.22 4.16 28.46
C SER A 168 -5.16 2.78 27.78
N LEU A 169 -4.32 2.64 26.75
CA LEU A 169 -4.07 1.39 26.03
C LEU A 169 -2.87 0.61 26.61
N GLY A 170 -2.24 1.12 27.67
CA GLY A 170 -1.08 0.51 28.32
C GLY A 170 0.24 0.69 27.58
N ASN A 171 0.36 1.73 26.75
CA ASN A 171 1.62 2.13 26.11
C ASN A 171 2.39 3.15 26.93
#